data_AF-A0A7T8HHS7-F1
#
_entry.id   AF-A0A7T8HHS7-F1
#
_cell.length_a   1.000
_cell.length_b   1.000
_cell.length_c   1.000
_cell.angle_alpha   90.00
_cell.angle_beta   90.00
_cell.angle_gamma   90.00
#
_symmetry.space_group_name_H-M   'P 1'
#
loop_
_entity.id
_entity.type
_entity.pdbx_description
1 polymer ?
#
loop_
_entity_poly.entity_id
_entity_poly.type
_entity_poly.pdbx_seq_one_letter_code
_entity_poly.pdbx_strand_id
1 'polypeptide(L)'
;MSGRRPEAGDHKGAQPPIKLETARSAVFFSLYNTIGKALDIASPVQKTVKAKSVPWWTKHLATLRHKLNKLEPKRNFSSHREEYLITRNTYRAALRKEQKESWKKLCT
;
A
#
# COMPACT_ATOMS: atom_id res chain seq x y z
N MET A 1 -1.22 -81.12 1.82
CA MET A 1 -1.39 -80.50 0.48
C MET A 1 -1.12 -79.00 0.67
N SER A 2 0.14 -78.55 0.63
CA SER A 2 0.86 -78.08 -0.57
C SER A 2 0.02 -77.23 -1.51
N GLY A 3 0.19 -75.91 -1.40
CA GLY A 3 -0.28 -74.89 -2.33
C GLY A 3 0.56 -73.61 -2.21
N ARG A 4 1.82 -73.66 -2.67
CA ARG A 4 2.62 -72.51 -3.17
C ARG A 4 1.88 -71.96 -4.42
N ARG A 5 1.86 -70.69 -4.83
CA ARG A 5 2.86 -69.59 -4.86
C ARG A 5 2.11 -68.25 -5.19
N PRO A 6 2.80 -67.10 -5.23
CA PRO A 6 2.30 -65.72 -5.12
C PRO A 6 2.08 -65.05 -6.47
N GLU A 7 1.42 -63.89 -6.48
CA GLU A 7 1.56 -62.88 -7.53
C GLU A 7 1.65 -61.51 -6.86
N ALA A 8 2.88 -61.06 -6.62
CA ALA A 8 3.19 -59.66 -6.31
C ALA A 8 3.10 -58.88 -7.63
N GLY A 9 1.96 -58.24 -7.86
CA GLY A 9 1.78 -57.32 -8.98
C GLY A 9 2.64 -56.08 -8.78
N ASP A 10 3.74 -56.00 -9.52
CA ASP A 10 4.55 -54.81 -9.73
C ASP A 10 3.68 -53.66 -10.26
N HIS A 11 3.26 -52.75 -9.38
CA HIS A 11 2.79 -51.43 -9.80
C HIS A 11 4.00 -50.55 -10.15
N LYS A 12 4.65 -50.85 -11.28
CA LYS A 12 5.46 -49.84 -11.98
C LYS A 12 4.51 -48.82 -12.61
N GLY A 13 4.02 -47.89 -11.78
CA GLY A 13 3.40 -46.67 -12.25
C GLY A 13 4.43 -45.89 -13.05
N ALA A 14 4.34 -45.99 -14.38
CA ALA A 14 5.16 -45.26 -15.31
C ALA A 14 5.09 -43.77 -14.97
N GLN A 15 6.22 -43.15 -14.64
CA GLN A 15 6.28 -41.70 -14.59
C GLN A 15 5.91 -41.16 -15.97
N PRO A 16 5.00 -40.18 -16.06
CA PRO A 16 4.66 -39.57 -17.34
C PRO A 16 5.93 -38.96 -17.97
N PRO A 17 6.03 -38.93 -19.31
CA PRO A 17 7.21 -38.39 -19.97
C PRO A 17 7.35 -36.91 -19.61
N ILE A 18 8.40 -36.59 -18.85
CA ILE A 18 8.80 -35.27 -18.34
C ILE A 18 8.66 -34.15 -19.38
N LYS A 19 8.80 -34.49 -20.68
CA LYS A 19 8.67 -33.59 -21.82
C LYS A 19 7.27 -32.97 -21.98
N LEU A 20 6.19 -33.69 -21.70
CA LEU A 20 4.82 -33.17 -21.84
C LEU A 20 4.43 -32.24 -20.69
N GLU A 21 4.87 -32.54 -19.48
CA GLU A 21 4.63 -31.67 -18.31
C GLU A 21 5.41 -30.36 -18.42
N THR A 22 6.63 -30.43 -18.96
CA THR A 22 7.45 -29.23 -19.25
C THR A 22 6.82 -28.35 -20.34
N ALA A 23 6.24 -28.96 -21.38
CA ALA A 23 5.54 -28.20 -22.42
C ALA A 23 4.27 -27.54 -21.89
N ARG A 24 3.51 -28.24 -21.04
CA ARG A 24 2.30 -27.70 -20.41
C ARG A 24 2.61 -26.53 -19.48
N SER A 25 3.66 -26.63 -18.65
CA SER A 25 4.07 -25.54 -17.77
C SER A 25 4.58 -24.33 -18.55
N ALA A 26 5.30 -24.55 -19.66
CA ALA A 26 5.75 -23.47 -20.55
C ALA A 26 4.57 -22.72 -21.21
N VAL A 27 3.57 -23.46 -21.72
CA VAL A 27 2.36 -22.86 -22.30
C VAL A 27 1.56 -22.10 -21.25
N PHE A 28 1.38 -22.67 -20.06
CA PHE A 28 0.67 -22.00 -18.97
C PHE A 28 1.36 -20.70 -18.56
N PHE A 29 2.69 -20.73 -18.40
CA PHE A 29 3.47 -19.53 -18.07
C PHE A 29 3.39 -18.47 -19.17
N SER A 30 3.44 -18.88 -20.45
CA SER A 30 3.26 -17.97 -21.58
C SER A 30 1.89 -17.31 -21.55
N LEU A 31 0.82 -18.09 -21.37
CA LEU A 31 -0.55 -17.57 -21.30
C LEU A 31 -0.72 -16.60 -20.12
N TYR A 32 -0.24 -16.99 -18.94
CA TYR A 32 -0.28 -16.14 -17.75
C TYR A 32 0.40 -14.79 -17.99
N ASN A 33 1.59 -14.78 -18.59
CA ASN A 33 2.30 -13.55 -18.91
C ASN A 33 1.60 -12.71 -19.98
N THR A 34 0.99 -13.34 -20.99
CA THR A 34 0.24 -12.60 -22.02
C THR A 34 -1.01 -11.95 -21.44
N ILE A 35 -1.74 -12.65 -20.56
CA ILE A 35 -2.91 -12.11 -19.87
C ILE A 35 -2.48 -10.99 -18.92
N GLY A 36 -1.42 -11.18 -18.16
CA GLY A 36 -0.86 -10.14 -17.29
C GLY A 36 -0.51 -8.86 -18.05
N LYS A 37 0.19 -8.99 -19.18
CA LYS A 37 0.52 -7.85 -20.05
C LYS A 37 -0.72 -7.20 -20.66
N ALA A 38 -1.70 -7.98 -21.09
CA ALA A 38 -2.95 -7.45 -21.64
C ALA A 38 -3.73 -6.67 -20.57
N LEU A 39 -3.73 -7.14 -19.32
CA LEU A 39 -4.35 -6.46 -18.19
C LEU A 39 -3.62 -5.16 -17.83
N ASP A 40 -2.28 -5.16 -17.82
CA ASP A 40 -1.49 -3.94 -17.58
C ASP A 40 -1.73 -2.87 -18.66
N ILE A 41 -1.97 -3.30 -19.90
CA ILE A 41 -2.31 -2.40 -21.03
C ILE A 41 -3.75 -1.90 -20.92
N ALA A 42 -4.70 -2.79 -20.63
CA ALA A 42 -6.13 -2.46 -20.54
C ALA A 42 -6.45 -1.62 -19.30
N SER A 43 -5.74 -1.85 -18.19
CA SER A 43 -5.92 -1.15 -16.92
C SER A 43 -4.56 -0.75 -16.35
N PRO A 44 -3.93 0.29 -16.92
CA PRO A 44 -2.67 0.78 -16.39
C PRO A 44 -2.89 1.28 -14.97
N VAL A 45 -2.13 0.75 -14.01
CA VAL A 45 -2.12 1.24 -12.64
C VAL A 45 -1.70 2.71 -12.68
N GLN A 46 -2.65 3.61 -12.46
CA GLN A 46 -2.37 5.03 -12.42
C GLN A 46 -1.44 5.31 -11.25
N LYS A 47 -0.26 5.87 -11.54
CA LYS A 47 0.64 6.35 -10.49
C LYS A 47 -0.11 7.40 -9.70
N THR A 48 -0.21 7.21 -8.38
CA THR A 48 -0.79 8.22 -7.50
C THR A 48 0.04 9.50 -7.62
N VAL A 49 -0.56 10.56 -8.15
CA VAL A 49 0.09 11.87 -8.21
C VAL A 49 0.23 12.36 -6.78
N LYS A 50 1.47 12.37 -6.27
CA LYS A 50 1.75 12.97 -4.97
C LYS A 50 1.45 14.46 -5.07
N ALA A 51 0.47 14.93 -4.31
CA ALA A 51 0.21 16.36 -4.21
C ALA A 51 1.50 17.09 -3.78
N LYS A 52 1.94 18.07 -4.58
CA LYS A 52 3.07 18.91 -4.20
C LYS A 52 2.70 19.63 -2.91
N SER A 53 3.55 19.48 -1.90
CA SER A 53 3.39 20.21 -0.64
C SER A 53 3.51 21.70 -0.93
N VAL A 54 2.65 22.50 -0.31
CA VAL A 54 2.63 23.95 -0.50
C VAL A 54 3.92 24.55 0.10
N PRO A 55 4.54 25.59 -0.49
CA PRO A 55 5.83 26.11 -0.02
C PRO A 55 5.89 26.54 1.44
N TRP A 56 4.77 27.00 2.02
CA TRP A 56 4.65 27.36 3.43
C TRP A 56 4.32 26.18 4.36
N TRP A 57 4.15 24.97 3.82
CA TRP A 57 3.80 23.80 4.61
C TRP A 57 5.04 23.18 5.26
N THR A 58 5.28 23.51 6.53
CA THR A 58 6.46 23.02 7.26
C THR A 58 6.17 21.73 8.04
N LYS A 59 7.23 20.98 8.38
CA LYS A 59 7.13 19.80 9.29
C LYS A 59 6.52 20.18 10.65
N HIS A 60 6.79 21.39 11.13
CA HIS A 60 6.21 21.91 12.36
C HIS A 60 4.67 22.01 12.29
N LEU A 61 4.13 22.57 11.20
CA LEU A 61 2.69 22.60 10.95
C LEU A 61 2.08 21.20 10.85
N ALA A 62 2.78 20.26 10.21
CA ALA A 62 2.34 18.87 10.14
C ALA A 62 2.22 18.23 11.53
N THR A 63 3.21 18.44 12.40
CA THR A 63 3.17 17.95 13.79
C THR A 63 2.02 18.56 14.59
N LEU A 64 1.81 19.87 14.49
CA LEU A 64 0.71 20.56 15.18
C LEU A 64 -0.66 20.08 14.67
N ARG A 65 -0.82 19.92 13.34
CA ARG A 65 -2.04 19.35 12.75
C ARG A 65 -2.28 17.92 13.23
N HIS A 66 -1.24 17.09 13.30
CA HIS A 66 -1.38 15.73 13.80
C HIS A 66 -1.83 15.69 15.27
N LYS A 67 -1.28 16.57 16.12
CA LYS A 67 -1.73 16.73 17.52
C LYS A 67 -3.18 17.19 17.59
N LEU A 68 -3.56 18.20 16.80
CA LEU A 68 -4.93 18.69 16.72
C LEU A 68 -5.91 17.57 16.33
N ASN A 69 -5.60 16.79 15.28
CA ASN A 69 -6.44 15.69 14.82
C ASN A 69 -6.63 14.59 15.89
N LYS A 70 -5.65 14.38 16.77
CA LYS A 70 -5.80 13.45 17.91
C LYS A 70 -6.73 13.98 18.99
N LEU A 71 -6.75 15.30 19.20
CA LEU A 71 -7.58 15.96 20.21
C LEU A 71 -8.99 16.28 19.70
N GLU A 72 -9.18 16.39 18.39
CA GLU A 72 -10.46 16.76 17.77
C GLU A 72 -11.63 15.83 18.14
N PRO A 73 -11.48 14.48 18.13
CA PRO A 73 -12.52 13.57 18.62
C PRO A 73 -12.84 13.78 20.11
N LYS A 74 -11.87 14.29 20.88
CA LYS A 74 -11.97 14.49 22.32
C LYS A 74 -12.41 15.89 22.73
N ARG A 75 -12.65 16.79 21.77
CA ARG A 75 -12.91 18.22 22.00
C ARG A 75 -14.06 18.50 22.96
N ASN A 76 -15.09 17.66 22.94
CA ASN A 76 -16.30 17.87 23.75
C ASN A 76 -16.15 17.34 25.18
N PHE A 77 -15.09 16.57 25.49
CA PHE A 77 -14.79 16.19 26.87
C PHE A 77 -14.16 17.37 27.60
N SER A 78 -14.73 17.73 28.76
CA SER A 78 -14.28 18.87 29.57
C SER A 78 -12.77 18.83 29.86
N SER A 79 -12.23 17.63 30.12
CA SER A 79 -10.80 17.38 30.41
C SER A 79 -9.85 17.71 29.25
N HIS A 80 -10.31 17.65 27.99
CA HIS A 80 -9.48 17.85 26.81
C HIS A 80 -9.82 19.12 26.03
N ARG A 81 -10.85 19.85 26.46
CA ARG A 81 -11.32 21.06 25.77
C ARG A 81 -10.25 22.16 25.79
N GLU A 82 -9.62 22.40 26.94
CA GLU A 82 -8.57 23.41 27.08
C GLU A 82 -7.34 23.06 26.24
N GLU A 83 -6.87 21.82 26.35
CA GLU A 83 -5.75 21.30 25.57
C GLU A 83 -6.00 21.42 24.05
N TYR A 84 -7.21 21.10 23.60
CA TYR A 84 -7.64 21.29 22.21
C TYR A 84 -7.60 22.77 21.80
N LEU A 85 -8.11 23.68 22.63
CA LEU A 85 -8.14 25.11 22.31
C LEU A 85 -6.73 25.70 22.20
N ILE A 86 -5.83 25.34 23.13
CA ILE A 86 -4.42 25.74 23.09
C ILE A 86 -3.75 25.22 21.82
N THR A 87 -3.91 23.92 21.52
CA THR A 87 -3.32 23.29 20.32
C THR A 87 -3.89 23.89 19.02
N ARG A 88 -5.18 24.23 19.00
CA ARG A 88 -5.82 24.91 17.86
C ARG A 88 -5.29 26.32 17.65
N ASN A 89 -5.15 27.09 18.73
CA ASN A 89 -4.69 28.47 18.65
C ASN A 89 -3.22 28.54 18.22
N THR A 90 -2.38 27.68 18.79
CA THR A 90 -0.96 27.55 18.41
C THR A 90 -0.82 27.13 16.94
N TYR A 91 -1.56 26.12 16.49
CA TYR A 91 -1.58 25.73 15.07
C TYR A 91 -1.98 26.88 14.15
N ARG A 92 -3.06 27.61 14.46
CA ARG A 92 -3.52 28.75 13.66
C ARG A 92 -2.52 29.90 13.62
N ALA A 93 -1.86 30.20 14.74
CA ALA A 93 -0.83 31.24 14.80
C ALA A 93 0.37 30.86 13.93
N ALA A 94 0.87 29.63 14.06
CA ALA A 94 1.94 29.11 13.22
C ALA A 94 1.57 29.12 11.73
N LEU A 95 0.34 28.70 11.39
CA LEU A 95 -0.14 28.67 10.00
C LEU A 95 -0.10 30.05 9.35
N ARG A 96 -0.63 31.08 10.04
CA ARG A 96 -0.62 32.46 9.53
C ARG A 96 0.79 33.01 9.39
N LYS A 97 1.67 32.70 10.35
CA LYS A 97 3.08 33.13 10.31
C LYS A 97 3.79 32.56 9.09
N GLU A 98 3.75 31.25 8.91
CA GLU A 98 4.41 30.55 7.80
C GLU A 98 3.86 30.99 6.44
N GLN A 99 2.53 31.16 6.34
CA GLN A 99 1.92 31.73 5.14
C GLN A 99 2.49 33.11 4.86
N LYS A 100 2.44 34.05 5.83
CA LYS A 100 2.94 35.41 5.65
C LYS A 100 4.43 35.43 5.26
N GLU A 101 5.25 34.60 5.88
CA GLU A 101 6.69 34.51 5.56
C GLU A 101 6.92 33.97 4.15
N SER A 102 6.19 32.94 3.73
CA SER A 102 6.28 32.43 2.36
C SER A 102 5.80 33.46 1.34
N TRP A 103 4.73 34.20 1.62
CA TRP A 103 4.27 35.28 0.74
C TRP A 103 5.34 36.37 0.59
N LYS A 104 5.97 36.78 1.70
CA LYS A 104 7.09 37.74 1.65
C LYS A 104 8.23 37.26 0.75
N LYS A 105 8.62 35.98 0.86
CA LYS A 105 9.68 35.37 0.04
C LYS A 105 9.34 35.26 -1.44
N LEU A 106 8.06 35.22 -1.80
CA LEU A 106 7.62 35.17 -3.20
C LEU A 106 7.53 36.57 -3.83
N CYS A 107 7.25 37.59 -3.02
CA CYS A 107 7.10 38.97 -3.46
C CYS A 107 8.38 39.81 -3.35
N THR A 108 9.48 39.24 -2.87
CA THR A 108 10.80 39.87 -2.79
C THR A 108 11.74 39.15 -3.74
#